data_AF-A0A9D9LHD1-F1
#
_entry.id   AF-A0A9D9LHD1-F1
#
_cell.length_a   1.000
_cell.length_b   1.000
_cell.length_c   1.000
_cell.angle_alpha   90.00
_cell.angle_beta   90.00
_cell.angle_gamma   90.00
#
_symmetry.space_group_name_H-M   'P 1'
#
loop_
_entity.id
_entity.type
_entity.pdbx_description
1 polymer ?
#
loop_
_entity_poly.entity_id
_entity_poly.type
_entity_poly.pdbx_seq_one_letter_code
_entity_poly.pdbx_strand_id
1 'polypeptide(L)'
;LTLVKIGKQNEIPIFAGGGVGKKGNLAANAAALIMLGASGVQVGKHIMQATAGCLGSEADRCNICNIGLCPKGITSQDPRLYRRLNPEDVAQRLVDTVLSFDTELKKIVAPLGRSTSLPIGMSDALGIANRDAAERLGIRYAL
;
A
#
# COMPACT_ATOMS: atom_id res chain seq x y z
N LEU A 1 -12.90 -9.54 13.17
CA LEU A 1 -13.81 -8.78 14.06
C LEU A 1 -13.58 -9.00 15.57
N THR A 2 -12.59 -9.77 16.03
CA THR A 2 -12.38 -10.06 17.46
C THR A 2 -12.22 -8.79 18.31
N LEU A 3 -11.38 -7.83 17.89
CA LEU A 3 -11.17 -6.57 18.64
C LEU A 3 -12.45 -5.75 18.81
N VAL A 4 -13.30 -5.69 17.78
CA VAL A 4 -14.62 -5.03 17.86
C VAL A 4 -15.55 -5.77 18.80
N LYS A 5 -15.59 -7.11 18.74
CA LYS A 5 -16.44 -7.95 19.61
C LYS A 5 -16.11 -7.80 21.09
N ILE A 6 -14.83 -7.55 21.43
CA ILE A 6 -14.38 -7.37 22.82
C ILE A 6 -14.28 -5.89 23.23
N GLY A 7 -14.66 -4.95 22.37
CA GLY A 7 -14.63 -3.50 22.67
C GLY A 7 -13.24 -2.87 22.72
N LYS A 8 -12.23 -3.50 22.09
CA LYS A 8 -10.81 -3.12 22.13
C LYS A 8 -10.28 -2.54 20.82
N GLN A 9 -11.18 -2.13 19.92
CA GLN A 9 -10.83 -1.64 18.58
C GLN A 9 -9.93 -0.38 18.57
N ASN A 10 -9.94 0.39 19.65
CA ASN A 10 -9.13 1.61 19.79
C ASN A 10 -7.85 1.41 20.63
N GLU A 11 -7.62 0.21 21.17
CA GLU A 11 -6.49 -0.04 22.07
C GLU A 11 -5.26 -0.60 21.35
N ILE A 12 -5.46 -1.22 20.18
CA ILE A 12 -4.37 -1.84 19.41
C ILE A 12 -4.47 -1.36 17.96
N PRO A 13 -3.49 -0.58 17.46
CA PRO A 13 -3.47 -0.19 16.06
C PRO A 13 -3.19 -1.38 15.16
N ILE A 14 -3.95 -1.50 14.07
CA ILE A 14 -3.76 -2.57 13.08
C ILE A 14 -3.09 -2.00 11.84
N PHE A 15 -1.94 -2.56 11.47
CA PHE A 15 -1.29 -2.25 10.20
C PHE A 15 -1.54 -3.37 9.20
N ALA A 16 -2.15 -3.05 8.06
CA ALA A 16 -2.38 -3.99 6.98
C ALA A 16 -1.34 -3.78 5.87
N GLY A 17 -0.82 -4.86 5.31
CA GLY A 17 0.19 -4.81 4.26
C GLY A 17 0.15 -6.05 3.36
N GLY A 18 0.95 -6.00 2.30
CA GLY A 18 1.05 -7.08 1.30
C GLY A 18 0.29 -6.77 0.01
N GLY A 19 1.04 -6.68 -1.10
CA GLY A 19 0.47 -6.46 -2.44
C GLY A 19 -0.20 -5.09 -2.68
N VAL A 20 -0.12 -4.16 -1.73
CA VAL A 20 -0.72 -2.82 -1.86
C VAL A 20 -0.07 -2.06 -3.03
N GLY A 21 -0.88 -1.59 -3.98
CA GLY A 21 -0.40 -0.86 -5.16
C GLY A 21 0.16 -1.75 -6.28
N LYS A 22 0.11 -3.08 -6.14
CA LYS A 22 0.65 -4.04 -7.13
C LYS A 22 0.09 -3.87 -8.55
N LYS A 23 -1.12 -3.34 -8.67
CA LYS A 23 -1.81 -3.07 -9.96
C LYS A 23 -1.95 -1.57 -10.27
N GLY A 24 -1.16 -0.70 -9.65
CA GLY A 24 -1.18 0.75 -9.90
C GLY A 24 -2.25 1.54 -9.13
N ASN A 25 -3.04 0.89 -8.27
CA ASN A 25 -4.14 1.52 -7.52
C ASN A 25 -3.79 1.68 -6.04
N LEU A 26 -2.67 2.33 -5.74
CA LEU A 26 -2.15 2.47 -4.36
C LEU A 26 -3.17 3.09 -3.41
N ALA A 27 -3.74 4.26 -3.76
CA ALA A 27 -4.70 4.97 -2.93
C ALA A 27 -5.98 4.16 -2.70
N ALA A 28 -6.52 3.53 -3.76
CA ALA A 28 -7.70 2.67 -3.65
C ALA A 28 -7.46 1.43 -2.78
N ASN A 29 -6.30 0.78 -2.90
CA ASN A 29 -5.96 -0.35 -2.04
C ASN A 29 -5.80 0.10 -0.58
N ALA A 30 -5.14 1.23 -0.33
CA ALA A 30 -4.99 1.76 1.02
C ALA A 30 -6.35 2.15 1.63
N ALA A 31 -7.20 2.86 0.88
CA ALA A 31 -8.55 3.21 1.29
C ALA A 31 -9.38 1.97 1.64
N ALA A 32 -9.34 0.92 0.80
CA ALA A 32 -10.06 -0.31 1.07
C ALA A 32 -9.58 -1.01 2.36
N LEU A 33 -8.27 -1.06 2.61
CA LEU A 33 -7.73 -1.66 3.85
C LEU A 33 -8.14 -0.86 5.09
N ILE A 34 -8.09 0.47 5.01
CA ILE A 34 -8.56 1.36 6.07
C ILE A 34 -10.06 1.15 6.32
N MET A 35 -10.85 1.03 5.25
CA MET A 35 -12.29 0.80 5.35
C MET A 35 -12.64 -0.58 5.93
N LEU A 36 -11.78 -1.57 5.73
CA LEU A 36 -11.88 -2.88 6.38
C LEU A 36 -11.44 -2.87 7.86
N GLY A 37 -10.91 -1.74 8.36
CA GLY A 37 -10.57 -1.54 9.77
C GLY A 37 -9.07 -1.42 10.07
N ALA A 38 -8.21 -1.25 9.07
CA ALA A 38 -6.79 -0.98 9.32
C ALA A 38 -6.57 0.46 9.82
N SER A 39 -5.75 0.61 10.86
CA SER A 39 -5.28 1.90 11.38
C SER A 39 -4.16 2.50 10.53
N GLY A 40 -3.42 1.66 9.80
CA GLY A 40 -2.37 2.07 8.89
C GLY A 40 -2.13 1.05 7.79
N VAL A 41 -1.51 1.50 6.70
CA VAL A 41 -1.22 0.66 5.53
C VAL A 41 0.27 0.64 5.25
N GLN A 42 0.83 -0.56 5.16
CA GLN A 42 2.23 -0.79 4.88
C GLN A 42 2.43 -1.05 3.38
N VAL A 43 3.39 -0.32 2.79
CA VAL A 43 3.69 -0.39 1.36
C VAL A 43 5.20 -0.40 1.17
N GLY A 44 5.74 -1.51 0.68
CA GLY A 44 7.17 -1.68 0.42
C GLY A 44 7.51 -1.64 -1.07
N LYS A 45 7.18 -2.72 -1.78
CA LYS A 45 7.59 -2.94 -3.18
C LYS A 45 7.21 -1.78 -4.11
N HIS A 46 5.98 -1.29 -4.02
CA HIS A 46 5.52 -0.24 -4.92
C HIS A 46 6.25 1.09 -4.69
N ILE A 47 6.53 1.44 -3.43
CA ILE A 47 7.35 2.62 -3.10
C ILE A 47 8.76 2.46 -3.65
N MET A 48 9.41 1.31 -3.46
CA MET A 48 10.73 1.04 -4.04
C MET A 48 10.75 1.16 -5.57
N GLN A 49 9.68 0.75 -6.25
CA GLN A 49 9.56 0.89 -7.71
C GLN A 49 9.42 2.36 -8.11
N ALA A 50 8.54 3.11 -7.44
CA ALA A 50 8.25 4.50 -7.75
C ALA A 50 9.44 5.44 -7.43
N THR A 51 10.13 5.24 -6.30
CA THR A 51 11.12 6.20 -5.81
C THR A 51 12.56 5.78 -6.15
N ALA A 52 12.90 4.52 -5.89
CA ALA A 52 14.25 3.96 -6.07
C ALA A 52 14.45 3.26 -7.43
N GLY A 53 13.42 3.17 -8.26
CA GLY A 53 13.49 2.59 -9.60
C GLY A 53 13.67 1.07 -9.58
N CYS A 54 13.18 0.38 -8.54
CA CYS A 54 13.19 -1.08 -8.47
C CYS A 54 12.58 -1.69 -9.73
N LEU A 55 13.28 -2.66 -10.33
CA LEU A 55 12.85 -3.33 -11.57
C LEU A 55 12.04 -4.59 -11.31
N GLY A 56 11.92 -5.02 -10.06
CA GLY A 56 11.34 -6.31 -9.74
C GLY A 56 9.84 -6.34 -9.93
N SER A 57 9.36 -7.41 -10.55
CA SER A 57 7.95 -7.63 -10.86
C SER A 57 7.58 -9.09 -10.58
N GLU A 58 6.30 -9.41 -10.68
CA GLU A 58 5.81 -10.80 -10.61
C GLU A 58 5.96 -11.55 -11.94
N ALA A 59 6.43 -10.85 -12.97
CA ALA A 59 6.68 -11.41 -14.30
C ALA A 59 8.20 -11.60 -14.50
N ASP A 60 8.91 -11.96 -13.42
CA ASP A 60 10.33 -12.34 -13.41
C ASP A 60 11.31 -11.35 -14.05
N ARG A 61 11.00 -10.05 -14.05
CA ARG A 61 11.93 -9.04 -14.58
C ARG A 61 13.22 -8.92 -13.73
N CYS A 62 13.10 -8.96 -12.39
CA CYS A 62 14.22 -8.85 -11.47
C CYS A 62 13.80 -9.29 -10.05
N ASN A 63 14.37 -10.34 -9.47
CA ASN A 63 14.05 -10.80 -8.10
C ASN A 63 15.29 -11.30 -7.34
N ILE A 64 16.45 -10.67 -7.59
CA ILE A 64 17.77 -11.10 -7.10
C ILE A 64 18.21 -10.38 -5.81
N CYS A 65 17.25 -9.92 -5.00
CA CYS A 65 17.54 -9.12 -3.81
C CYS A 65 18.38 -9.87 -2.77
N ASN A 66 18.26 -11.20 -2.73
CA ASN A 66 18.91 -12.07 -1.77
C ASN A 66 20.40 -12.30 -2.05
N ILE A 67 20.86 -12.09 -3.29
CA ILE A 67 22.27 -12.36 -3.67
C ILE A 67 23.14 -11.09 -3.71
N GLY A 68 22.58 -9.93 -3.34
CA GLY A 68 23.34 -8.69 -3.25
C GLY A 68 23.71 -8.03 -4.59
N LEU A 69 23.14 -8.49 -5.71
CA LEU A 69 23.48 -8.01 -7.06
C LEU A 69 22.43 -7.04 -7.65
N CYS A 70 21.71 -6.31 -6.81
CA CYS A 70 20.68 -5.37 -7.26
C CYS A 70 21.24 -4.35 -8.28
N PRO A 71 20.75 -4.30 -9.53
CA PRO A 71 21.30 -3.41 -10.56
C PRO A 71 21.06 -1.93 -10.26
N LYS A 72 20.08 -1.63 -9.40
CA LYS A 72 19.72 -0.30 -8.94
C LYS A 72 20.39 0.11 -7.64
N GLY A 73 21.16 -0.78 -7.00
CA GLY A 73 21.86 -0.47 -5.76
C GLY A 73 21.01 -0.46 -4.49
N ILE A 74 19.75 -0.93 -4.55
CA ILE A 74 18.82 -0.90 -3.40
C ILE A 74 19.20 -1.95 -2.34
N THR A 75 19.46 -3.17 -2.77
CA THR A 75 19.80 -4.32 -1.91
C THR A 75 21.17 -4.88 -2.29
N SER A 76 22.19 -4.03 -2.26
CA SER A 76 23.58 -4.39 -2.57
C SER A 76 24.55 -3.74 -1.60
N GLN A 77 25.56 -4.48 -1.18
CA GLN A 77 26.69 -3.95 -0.41
C GLN A 77 27.94 -3.73 -1.27
N ASP A 78 27.93 -4.12 -2.55
CA ASP A 78 29.02 -3.84 -3.49
C ASP A 78 29.11 -2.32 -3.78
N PRO A 79 30.25 -1.66 -3.51
CA PRO A 79 30.49 -0.24 -3.79
C PRO A 79 30.17 0.17 -5.23
N ARG A 80 30.37 -0.72 -6.20
CA ARG A 80 30.11 -0.47 -7.63
C ARG A 80 28.61 -0.38 -7.94
N LEU A 81 27.78 -1.05 -7.14
CA LEU A 81 26.33 -1.17 -7.32
C LEU A 81 25.55 -0.20 -6.41
N TYR A 82 25.84 -0.13 -5.11
CA TYR A 82 25.04 0.70 -4.19
C TYR A 82 25.12 2.19 -4.55
N ARG A 83 26.29 2.66 -5.03
CA ARG A 83 26.50 4.04 -5.51
C ARG A 83 25.61 4.47 -6.68
N ARG A 84 24.90 3.52 -7.32
CA ARG A 84 23.95 3.80 -8.41
C ARG A 84 22.64 4.40 -7.89
N LEU A 85 22.36 4.27 -6.59
CA LEU A 85 21.20 4.85 -5.94
C LEU A 85 21.61 6.20 -5.35
N ASN A 86 20.98 7.29 -5.82
CA ASN A 86 21.13 8.62 -5.24
C ASN A 86 20.05 8.84 -4.16
N PRO A 87 20.40 8.92 -2.85
CA PRO A 87 19.42 9.09 -1.78
C PRO A 87 18.58 10.36 -1.90
N GLU A 88 19.16 11.46 -2.40
CA GLU A 88 18.46 12.75 -2.53
C GLU A 88 17.35 12.67 -3.58
N ASP A 89 17.62 12.05 -4.72
CA ASP A 89 16.59 11.82 -5.76
C ASP A 89 15.47 10.91 -5.24
N VAL A 90 15.81 9.90 -4.44
CA VAL A 90 14.84 8.98 -3.82
C VAL A 90 13.98 9.72 -2.80
N ALA A 91 14.58 10.59 -1.98
CA ALA A 91 13.88 11.39 -0.99
C ALA A 91 12.88 12.34 -1.66
N GLN A 92 13.30 13.05 -2.71
CA GLN A 92 12.41 13.93 -3.48
C GLN A 92 11.24 13.15 -4.07
N ARG A 93 11.50 12.02 -4.74
CA ARG A 93 10.43 11.18 -5.31
C ARG A 93 9.52 10.60 -4.24
N LEU A 94 10.02 10.31 -3.05
CA LEU A 94 9.21 9.85 -1.92
C LEU A 94 8.23 10.94 -1.49
N VAL A 95 8.68 12.18 -1.35
CA VAL A 95 7.82 13.33 -1.04
C VAL A 95 6.75 13.48 -2.13
N ASP A 96 7.14 13.49 -3.40
CA ASP A 96 6.22 13.63 -4.54
C ASP A 96 5.16 12.50 -4.56
N THR A 97 5.59 11.27 -4.29
CA THR A 97 4.71 10.09 -4.19
C THR A 97 3.71 10.23 -3.05
N VAL A 98 4.14 10.70 -1.87
CA VAL A 98 3.26 10.88 -0.71
C VAL A 98 2.25 11.99 -0.93
N LEU A 99 2.67 13.13 -1.51
CA LEU A 99 1.76 14.23 -1.85
C LEU A 99 0.71 13.81 -2.90
N SER A 100 1.15 13.05 -3.90
CA SER A 100 0.25 12.49 -4.92
C SER A 100 -0.73 11.48 -4.30
N PHE A 101 -0.23 10.60 -3.43
CA PHE A 101 -1.07 9.64 -2.70
C PHE A 101 -2.12 10.33 -1.83
N ASP A 102 -1.76 11.37 -1.08
CA ASP A 102 -2.71 12.13 -0.26
C ASP A 102 -3.81 12.77 -1.12
N THR A 103 -3.44 13.33 -2.28
CA THR A 103 -4.40 13.88 -3.24
C THR A 103 -5.36 12.81 -3.78
N GLU A 104 -4.86 11.65 -4.17
CA GLU A 104 -5.68 10.54 -4.65
C GLU A 104 -6.58 9.96 -3.55
N LEU A 105 -6.06 9.85 -2.32
CA LEU A 105 -6.86 9.38 -1.20
C LEU A 105 -8.01 10.34 -0.88
N LYS A 106 -7.77 11.65 -0.93
CA LYS A 106 -8.81 12.69 -0.79
C LYS A 106 -9.91 12.52 -1.83
N LYS A 107 -9.55 12.29 -3.10
CA LYS A 107 -10.53 12.04 -4.19
C LYS A 107 -11.42 10.83 -3.93
N ILE A 108 -10.90 9.80 -3.26
CA ILE A 108 -11.67 8.59 -2.91
C ILE A 108 -12.64 8.86 -1.75
N VAL A 109 -12.22 9.58 -0.71
CA VAL A 109 -13.05 9.78 0.49
C VAL A 109 -14.04 10.94 0.36
N ALA A 110 -13.77 11.94 -0.49
CA ALA A 110 -14.65 13.10 -0.67
C ALA A 110 -16.08 12.71 -1.08
N PRO A 111 -16.29 11.85 -2.10
CA PRO A 111 -17.64 11.40 -2.51
C PRO A 111 -18.39 10.63 -1.41
N LEU A 112 -17.67 10.06 -0.43
CA LEU A 112 -18.25 9.34 0.70
C LEU A 112 -18.65 10.27 1.86
N GLY A 113 -18.42 11.59 1.74
CA GLY A 113 -18.74 12.57 2.77
C GLY A 113 -17.87 12.46 4.02
N ARG A 114 -16.64 11.96 3.88
CA ARG A 114 -15.73 11.68 5.01
C ARG A 114 -14.39 12.39 4.85
N SER A 115 -13.78 12.71 5.98
CA SER A 115 -12.41 13.22 6.04
C SER A 115 -11.40 12.06 6.05
N THR A 116 -10.17 12.37 5.63
CA THR A 116 -9.02 11.44 5.76
C THR A 116 -8.54 11.29 7.20
N SER A 117 -9.07 12.07 8.16
CA SER A 117 -8.66 12.03 9.57
C SER A 117 -9.34 10.93 10.39
N LEU A 118 -10.54 10.49 10.02
CA LEU A 118 -11.28 9.40 10.68
C LEU A 118 -11.87 8.37 9.68
N PRO A 119 -11.06 7.78 8.77
CA PRO A 119 -11.59 6.94 7.69
C PRO A 119 -11.75 5.45 8.07
N ILE A 120 -11.42 5.05 9.30
CA ILE A 120 -11.37 3.63 9.69
C ILE A 120 -12.78 3.04 9.78
N GLY A 121 -13.01 1.92 9.10
CA GLY A 121 -14.33 1.29 8.98
C GLY A 121 -15.09 1.73 7.72
N MET A 122 -16.39 1.44 7.63
CA MET A 122 -17.20 1.60 6.41
C MET A 122 -16.96 0.52 5.34
N SER A 123 -16.82 -0.73 5.78
CA SER A 123 -16.72 -1.87 4.86
C SER A 123 -17.95 -2.03 3.96
N ASP A 124 -19.08 -1.41 4.31
CA ASP A 124 -20.31 -1.33 3.50
C ASP A 124 -20.18 -0.46 2.25
N ALA A 125 -19.19 0.45 2.21
CA ALA A 125 -18.84 1.23 1.02
C ALA A 125 -18.00 0.44 -0.01
N LEU A 126 -17.57 -0.79 0.33
CA LEU A 126 -16.74 -1.62 -0.53
C LEU A 126 -17.56 -2.63 -1.33
N GLY A 127 -17.19 -2.77 -2.60
CA GLY A 127 -17.63 -3.84 -3.49
C GLY A 127 -16.43 -4.46 -4.20
N ILE A 128 -16.38 -5.79 -4.31
CA ILE A 128 -15.33 -6.49 -5.06
C ILE A 128 -15.91 -7.53 -6.03
N ALA A 129 -15.19 -7.78 -7.13
CA ALA A 129 -15.57 -8.75 -8.16
C ALA A 129 -15.21 -10.21 -7.82
N ASN A 130 -14.66 -10.48 -6.63
CA ASN A 130 -14.41 -11.84 -6.15
C ASN A 130 -15.47 -12.22 -5.11
N ARG A 131 -16.37 -13.13 -5.47
CA ARG A 131 -17.49 -13.55 -4.63
C ARG A 131 -17.03 -14.18 -3.31
N ASP A 132 -16.09 -15.12 -3.37
CA ASP A 132 -15.62 -15.85 -2.19
C ASP A 132 -14.95 -14.91 -1.17
N ALA A 133 -14.17 -13.96 -1.68
CA ALA A 133 -13.55 -12.93 -0.83
C ALA A 133 -14.60 -11.97 -0.25
N ALA A 134 -15.62 -11.60 -1.03
CA ALA A 134 -16.67 -10.70 -0.58
C ALA A 134 -17.47 -11.33 0.57
N GLU A 135 -17.85 -12.59 0.43
CA GLU A 135 -18.55 -13.37 1.46
C GLU A 135 -17.71 -13.50 2.73
N ARG A 136 -16.43 -13.87 2.59
CA ARG A 136 -15.51 -14.03 3.73
C ARG A 136 -15.26 -12.74 4.49
N LEU A 137 -15.24 -11.60 3.81
CA LEU A 137 -15.04 -10.27 4.40
C LEU A 137 -16.36 -9.62 4.86
N GLY A 138 -17.51 -10.16 4.48
CA GLY A 138 -18.82 -9.56 4.76
C GLY A 138 -19.05 -8.23 4.04
N ILE A 139 -18.54 -8.09 2.80
CA ILE A 139 -18.69 -6.89 1.96
C ILE A 139 -19.50 -7.20 0.69
N ARG A 140 -19.87 -6.18 -0.08
CA ARG A 140 -20.70 -6.37 -1.27
C ARG A 140 -19.91 -7.07 -2.40
N TYR A 141 -20.58 -7.96 -3.10
CA TYR A 141 -20.11 -8.46 -4.39
C TYR A 141 -20.58 -7.50 -5.49
N ALA A 142 -19.67 -7.04 -6.34
CA ALA A 142 -19.96 -6.14 -7.46
C ALA A 142 -19.23 -6.61 -8.73
N LEU A 143 -20.00 -6.87 -9.78
CA LEU A 143 -19.55 -7.36 -11.10
C LEU A 143 -19.18 -6.20 -12.03
#